data_AF-A0A1F9X786-F1
#
_entry.id   AF-A0A1F9X786-F1
#
_cell.length_a   1.000
_cell.length_b   1.000
_cell.length_c   1.000
_cell.angle_alpha   90.00
_cell.angle_beta   90.00
_cell.angle_gamma   90.00
#
_symmetry.space_group_name_H-M   'P 1'
#
loop_
_entity.id
_entity.type
_entity.pdbx_description
1 polymer ?
#
loop_
_entity_poly.entity_id
_entity_poly.type
_entity_poly.pdbx_seq_one_letter_code
_entity_poly.pdbx_strand_id
1 'polypeptide(L)'
;MKVLQVKSLEHLKKILFKGPGEFFIALNYDCKSSKTVSYDKKSKVFYVTNWIDGTEQELSSRQIMSVGWTNIGKAIKKGAFYYECSGRQQ
;
A
#
# COMPACT_ATOMS: atom_id res chain seq x y z
N MET A 1 -10.23 -14.61 4.90
CA MET A 1 -9.50 -13.54 4.18
C MET A 1 -8.02 -13.68 4.51
N LYS A 2 -7.11 -13.68 3.53
CA LYS A 2 -5.66 -13.83 3.79
C LYS A 2 -4.99 -12.47 3.69
N VAL A 3 -4.30 -12.05 4.75
CA VAL A 3 -3.53 -10.82 4.77
C VAL A 3 -2.04 -11.13 4.74
N LEU A 4 -1.26 -10.32 4.02
CA LEU A 4 0.18 -10.45 3.92
C LEU A 4 0.85 -9.15 4.39
N GLN A 5 1.71 -9.23 5.40
CA GLN A 5 2.47 -8.08 5.85
C GLN A 5 3.51 -7.66 4.81
N VAL A 6 3.50 -6.38 4.44
CA VAL A 6 4.48 -5.80 3.52
C VAL A 6 5.72 -5.41 4.31
N LYS A 7 6.87 -5.98 3.93
CA LYS A 7 8.11 -5.91 4.72
C LYS A 7 9.08 -4.83 4.23
N SER A 8 8.98 -4.44 2.96
CA SER A 8 9.88 -3.48 2.33
C SER A 8 9.24 -2.89 1.07
N LEU A 9 9.84 -1.83 0.52
CA LEU A 9 9.43 -1.26 -0.76
C LEU A 9 9.55 -2.28 -1.90
N GLU A 10 10.59 -3.11 -1.88
CA GLU A 10 10.78 -4.18 -2.87
C GLU A 10 9.70 -5.24 -2.76
N HIS A 11 9.32 -5.61 -1.53
CA HIS A 11 8.20 -6.53 -1.31
C HIS A 11 6.89 -5.93 -1.82
N LEU A 12 6.61 -4.64 -1.56
CA LEU A 12 5.45 -3.94 -2.12
C LEU A 12 5.43 -4.00 -3.66
N LYS A 13 6.56 -3.68 -4.31
CA LYS A 13 6.67 -3.75 -5.77
C LYS A 13 6.47 -5.16 -6.31
N LYS A 14 6.96 -6.20 -5.61
CA LYS A 14 6.74 -7.60 -5.99
C LYS A 14 5.26 -7.99 -5.94
N ILE A 15 4.52 -7.50 -4.93
CA ILE A 15 3.06 -7.70 -4.85
C ILE A 15 2.38 -7.00 -6.03
N LEU A 16 2.67 -5.71 -6.22
CA LEU A 16 2.07 -4.88 -7.26
C LEU A 16 2.49 -5.27 -8.69
N PHE A 17 3.56 -6.07 -8.84
CA PHE A 17 3.95 -6.63 -10.13
C PHE A 17 2.83 -7.49 -10.74
N LYS A 18 1.98 -8.09 -9.88
CA LYS A 18 0.83 -8.91 -10.27
C LYS A 18 -0.42 -8.07 -10.61
N GLY A 19 -0.40 -6.77 -10.31
CA GLY A 19 -1.51 -5.86 -10.54
C GLY A 19 -1.78 -4.95 -9.34
N PRO A 20 -2.75 -4.02 -9.47
CA PRO A 20 -3.24 -3.23 -8.36
C PRO A 20 -3.77 -4.11 -7.23
N GLY A 21 -3.75 -3.59 -6.00
CA GLY A 21 -4.19 -4.34 -4.84
C GLY A 21 -4.79 -3.46 -3.75
N GLU A 22 -5.60 -4.08 -2.90
CA GLU A 22 -6.08 -3.48 -1.66
C GLU A 22 -5.08 -3.70 -0.53
N PHE A 23 -4.81 -2.62 0.19
CA PHE A 23 -3.90 -2.60 1.32
C PHE A 23 -4.55 -1.87 2.49
N PHE A 24 -4.03 -2.08 3.68
CA PHE A 24 -4.37 -1.23 4.81
C PHE A 24 -3.17 -0.98 5.72
N ILE A 25 -3.22 0.17 6.39
CA ILE A 25 -2.41 0.44 7.58
C ILE A 25 -3.23 0.04 8.79
N ALA A 26 -2.71 -0.88 9.61
CA ALA A 26 -3.27 -1.21 10.90
C ALA A 26 -3.10 -0.02 11.86
N LEU A 27 -4.19 0.41 12.47
CA LEU A 27 -4.22 1.48 13.47
C LEU A 27 -4.48 0.87 14.85
N ASN A 28 -4.37 1.69 15.89
CA ASN A 28 -4.76 1.26 17.23
C ASN A 28 -6.28 1.04 17.30
N TYR A 29 -6.73 0.28 18.29
CA TYR A 29 -8.15 0.03 18.56
C TYR A 29 -8.88 -0.65 17.39
N ASP A 30 -8.28 -1.68 16.79
CA ASP A 30 -8.83 -2.50 15.69
C ASP A 30 -9.29 -1.72 14.45
N CYS A 31 -8.79 -0.50 14.29
CA CYS A 31 -9.09 0.34 13.15
C CYS A 31 -8.11 0.09 12.00
N LYS A 32 -8.53 0.37 10.76
CA LYS A 32 -7.68 0.29 9.57
C LYS A 32 -7.85 1.49 8.64
N SER A 33 -6.76 1.92 8.02
CA SER A 33 -6.77 2.88 6.92
C SER A 33 -6.61 2.11 5.61
N SER A 34 -7.72 1.84 4.93
CA SER A 34 -7.76 1.13 3.64
C SER A 34 -7.26 1.99 2.49
N LYS A 35 -6.57 1.36 1.55
CA LYS A 35 -5.97 2.01 0.38
C LYS A 35 -5.95 1.07 -0.82
N THR A 36 -6.26 1.58 -2.00
CA THR A 36 -5.90 0.90 -3.25
C THR A 36 -4.52 1.39 -3.68
N VAL A 37 -3.62 0.48 -4.04
CA VAL A 37 -2.28 0.83 -4.53
C VAL A 37 -2.01 0.12 -5.85
N SER A 38 -1.46 0.85 -6.81
CA SER A 38 -0.91 0.32 -8.05
C SER A 38 0.50 0.87 -8.31
N TYR A 39 1.24 0.25 -9.23
CA TYR A 39 2.58 0.67 -9.60
C TYR A 39 2.76 0.63 -11.12
N ASP A 40 3.00 1.79 -11.73
CA ASP A 40 3.39 1.86 -13.14
C ASP A 40 4.92 1.70 -13.26
N LYS A 41 5.33 0.65 -13.96
CA LYS A 41 6.73 0.30 -14.18
C LYS A 41 7.41 1.25 -15.17
N LYS A 42 6.67 1.86 -16.09
CA LYS A 42 7.21 2.74 -17.14
C LYS A 42 7.59 4.09 -16.54
N SER A 43 6.66 4.75 -15.86
CA SER A 43 6.89 6.03 -15.17
C SER A 43 7.58 5.87 -13.80
N LYS A 44 7.61 4.65 -13.24
CA LYS A 44 8.19 4.31 -11.93
C LYS A 44 7.46 4.98 -10.75
N VAL A 45 6.17 5.25 -10.91
CA VAL A 45 5.33 5.90 -9.88
C VAL A 45 4.30 4.93 -9.31
N PHE A 46 3.90 5.19 -8.07
CA PHE A 46 2.81 4.53 -7.39
C PHE A 46 1.57 5.41 -7.46
N TYR A 47 0.43 4.81 -7.75
CA TYR A 47 -0.87 5.45 -7.56
C TYR A 47 -1.47 4.92 -6.28
N VAL A 48 -1.86 5.82 -5.39
CA VAL A 48 -2.44 5.50 -4.08
C VAL A 48 -3.76 6.22 -3.94
N THR A 49 -4.83 5.47 -3.75
CA THR A 49 -6.14 6.00 -3.35
C THR A 49 -6.34 5.72 -1.87
N ASN A 50 -6.58 6.75 -1.07
CA ASN A 50 -6.89 6.63 0.35
C ASN A 50 -8.41 6.63 0.55
N TRP A 51 -8.97 5.52 1.04
CA TRP A 51 -10.42 5.38 1.16
C TRP A 51 -11.03 6.10 2.37
N ILE A 52 -10.22 6.70 3.24
CA ILE A 52 -10.72 7.50 4.36
C ILE A 52 -11.32 8.82 3.85
N ASP A 53 -10.66 9.47 2.90
CA ASP A 53 -10.97 10.82 2.44
C ASP A 53 -11.11 10.91 0.91
N GLY A 54 -10.92 9.81 0.19
CA GLY A 54 -10.98 9.74 -1.27
C GLY A 54 -9.77 10.36 -1.96
N THR A 55 -8.71 10.73 -1.23
CA THR A 55 -7.54 11.37 -1.83
C THR A 55 -6.77 10.41 -2.73
N GLU A 56 -6.38 10.91 -3.90
CA GLU A 56 -5.55 10.19 -4.86
C GLU A 56 -4.17 10.85 -4.96
N GLN A 57 -3.12 10.04 -4.99
CA GLN A 57 -1.74 10.52 -5.01
C GLN A 57 -0.89 9.73 -6.00
N GLU A 58 -0.08 10.44 -6.78
CA GLU A 58 1.03 9.88 -7.56
C GLU A 58 2.34 10.08 -6.78
N LEU A 59 3.02 8.97 -6.45
CA LEU A 59 4.19 8.98 -5.56
C LEU A 59 5.36 8.24 -6.20
N SER A 60 6.54 8.86 -6.23
CA SER A 60 7.78 8.15 -6.51
C SER A 60 8.14 7.16 -5.39
N SER A 61 9.10 6.27 -5.66
CA SER A 61 9.68 5.36 -4.65
C SER A 61 10.24 6.09 -3.43
N ARG A 62 10.73 7.33 -3.58
CA ARG A 62 11.21 8.14 -2.46
C ARG A 62 10.04 8.74 -1.67
N GLN A 63 9.02 9.25 -2.36
CA GLN A 63 7.86 9.88 -1.72
C GLN A 63 6.99 8.87 -0.97
N ILE A 64 6.73 7.68 -1.53
CA ILE A 64 5.93 6.65 -0.84
C ILE A 64 6.58 6.16 0.47
N MET A 65 7.91 6.27 0.56
CA MET A 65 8.68 5.93 1.75
C MET A 65 8.87 7.09 2.74
N SER A 66 8.43 8.30 2.37
CA SER A 66 8.62 9.53 3.14
C SER A 66 7.34 9.94 3.87
N VAL A 67 7.47 10.21 5.17
CA VAL A 67 6.36 10.60 6.05
C VAL A 67 5.72 11.94 5.71
N GLY A 68 6.43 12.80 4.97
CA GLY A 68 5.89 14.09 4.52
C GLY A 68 4.86 13.95 3.38
N TRP A 69 4.75 12.78 2.76
CA TRP A 69 3.85 12.52 1.65
C TRP A 69 2.77 11.49 1.99
N THR A 70 3.16 10.42 2.69
CA THR A 70 2.24 9.35 3.07
C THR A 70 2.73 8.59 4.30
N ASN A 71 1.80 7.93 5.00
CA ASN A 71 2.11 7.06 6.13
C ASN A 71 2.56 5.65 5.73
N ILE A 72 2.52 5.29 4.44
CA ILE A 72 2.82 3.92 3.95
C ILE A 72 4.25 3.51 4.32
N GLY A 73 5.26 4.31 3.99
CA GLY A 73 6.66 3.99 4.32
C GLY A 73 6.92 3.78 5.81
N LYS A 74 6.30 4.61 6.65
CA LYS A 74 6.36 4.48 8.11
C LYS A 74 5.66 3.20 8.57
N ALA A 75 4.50 2.88 8.01
CA ALA A 75 3.77 1.66 8.32
C ALA A 75 4.55 0.40 7.92
N ILE A 76 5.21 0.37 6.76
CA ILE A 76 6.09 -0.74 6.35
C ILE A 76 7.21 -0.93 7.38
N LYS A 77 7.92 0.14 7.74
CA LYS A 77 9.03 0.08 8.71
C LYS A 77 8.59 -0.41 10.09
N LYS A 78 7.35 -0.10 10.49
CA LYS A 78 6.74 -0.54 11.76
C LYS A 78 6.04 -1.90 11.67
N GLY A 79 5.99 -2.53 10.49
CA GLY A 79 5.23 -3.76 10.30
C GLY A 79 3.70 -3.59 10.39
N ALA A 80 3.19 -2.39 10.13
CA ALA A 80 1.76 -2.07 10.21
C ALA A 80 1.08 -2.00 8.83
N PHE A 81 1.77 -2.30 7.73
CA PHE A 81 1.20 -2.25 6.37
C PHE A 81 0.95 -3.65 5.82
N TYR A 82 -0.28 -3.91 5.35
CA TYR A 82 -0.75 -5.23 4.94
C TYR A 82 -1.44 -5.18 3.58
N TYR A 83 -1.23 -6.24 2.79
CA TYR A 83 -1.95 -6.51 1.54
C TYR A 83 -3.15 -7.43 1.84
N GLU A 84 -4.35 -7.04 1.39
CA GLU A 84 -5.54 -7.87 1.44
C GLU A 84 -5.61 -8.74 0.18
N CYS A 85 -5.23 -10.01 0.31
CA CYS A 85 -5.42 -10.97 -0.76
C CYS A 85 -6.91 -11.33 -0.82
N SER A 86 -7.65 -10.62 -1.66
CA SER A 86 -9.01 -11.00 -2.01
C SER A 86 -8.92 -12.33 -2.75
N GLY A 87 -9.32 -13.41 -2.08
CA GLY A 87 -9.46 -14.72 -2.70
C GLY A 87 -10.67 -14.70 -3.63
N ARG A 88 -10.56 -14.05 -4.79
CA ARG A 88 -11.38 -14.42 -5.93
C ARG A 88 -10.71 -15.66 -6.53
N GLN A 89 -11.13 -16.83 -6.06
CA GLN A 89 -11.03 -18.01 -6.91
C GLN A 89 -11.78 -17.66 -8.20
N GLN A 90 -11.10 -17.87 -9.33
CA GLN A 90 -11.71 -17.79 -10.66
C GLN A 90 -12.88 -18.77 -10.74
#